data_AF-A0A090S3T1-F1
#
_entry.id   AF-A0A090S3T1-F1
#
_cell.length_a   1.000
_cell.length_b   1.000
_cell.length_c   1.000
_cell.angle_alpha   90.00
_cell.angle_beta   90.00
_cell.angle_gamma   90.00
#
_symmetry.space_group_name_H-M   'P 1'
#
loop_
_entity.id
_entity.type
_entity.pdbx_description
1 polymer ?
#
loop_
_entity_poly.entity_id
_entity_poly.type
_entity_poly.pdbx_seq_one_letter_code
_entity_poly.pdbx_strand_id
1 'polypeptide(L)'
;MKALPSIEFASIDMEGMPVEMKLHWSVTDKSGDRLVIEMDEDGINTYRGEDAMVMTNDPSMKIQLEQLKEVEPHFKDATRDTDYGSIGNGNSHSRFLHANYFMSHLEQPTSITNGMMKLSTVPFRVPVDAPYKDFGHGMSGYATEYTITQSLETGDTVFEYNFDENWNTVQFNVYDMMGKDFRMPLDKSYMAKF
;
A
#
# COMPACT_ATOMS: atom_id res chain seq x y z
N MET A 1 -15.59 22.55 -17.71
CA MET A 1 -15.38 21.74 -16.49
C MET A 1 -16.53 22.00 -15.54
N LYS A 2 -17.27 20.96 -15.14
CA LYS A 2 -18.22 21.08 -14.02
C LYS A 2 -17.35 21.23 -12.77
N ALA A 3 -17.51 22.32 -12.01
CA ALA A 3 -16.86 22.44 -10.71
C ALA A 3 -17.21 21.18 -9.89
N LEU A 4 -16.22 20.58 -9.24
CA LEU A 4 -16.48 19.55 -8.24
C LEU A 4 -17.49 20.14 -7.23
N PRO A 5 -18.50 19.37 -6.79
CA PRO A 5 -19.45 19.88 -5.81
C PRO A 5 -18.70 20.37 -4.57
N SER A 6 -19.22 21.42 -3.92
CA SER A 6 -18.74 21.79 -2.58
C SER A 6 -18.98 20.59 -1.66
N ILE A 7 -17.90 20.03 -1.13
CA ILE A 7 -17.96 18.92 -0.18
C ILE A 7 -17.85 19.54 1.22
N GLU A 8 -18.79 19.20 2.10
CA GLU A 8 -18.69 19.51 3.53
C GLU A 8 -17.85 18.42 4.19
N PHE A 9 -16.86 18.82 4.98
CA PHE A 9 -15.96 17.91 5.68
C PHE A 9 -16.18 17.99 7.18
N ALA A 10 -15.91 16.86 7.84
CA ALA A 10 -15.85 16.77 9.29
C ALA A 10 -14.64 15.91 9.66
N SER A 11 -13.98 16.26 10.75
CA SER A 11 -13.05 15.37 11.43
C SER A 11 -13.80 14.47 12.40
N ILE A 12 -13.28 13.25 12.58
CA ILE A 12 -13.81 12.31 13.57
C ILE A 12 -12.64 11.94 14.49
N ASP A 13 -12.76 12.33 15.76
CA ASP A 13 -11.93 11.79 16.82
C ASP A 13 -12.57 10.48 17.31
N MET A 14 -11.78 9.42 17.34
CA MET A 14 -12.21 8.11 17.85
C MET A 14 -11.64 7.90 19.25
N GLU A 15 -12.51 7.59 20.21
CA GLU A 15 -12.10 7.27 21.57
C GLU A 15 -11.10 6.11 21.56
N GLY A 16 -9.95 6.30 22.21
CA GLY A 16 -8.86 5.32 22.27
C GLY A 16 -7.81 5.44 21.16
N MET A 17 -8.01 6.27 20.14
CA MET A 17 -6.97 6.57 19.15
C MET A 17 -6.02 7.64 19.68
N PRO A 18 -4.69 7.47 19.55
CA PRO A 18 -3.71 8.45 20.04
C PRO A 18 -3.65 9.72 19.17
N VAL A 19 -4.19 9.67 17.94
CA VAL A 19 -4.23 10.78 16.98
C VAL A 19 -5.51 10.73 16.13
N GLU A 20 -5.91 11.88 15.59
CA GLU A 20 -6.98 12.01 14.60
C GLU A 20 -6.70 11.12 13.38
N MET A 21 -7.72 10.41 12.89
CA MET A 21 -7.61 9.59 11.69
C MET A 21 -7.66 10.46 10.43
N LYS A 22 -6.51 10.60 9.77
CA LYS A 22 -6.39 11.24 8.45
C LYS A 22 -6.12 10.19 7.39
N LEU A 23 -6.91 10.19 6.33
CA LEU A 23 -6.88 9.20 5.27
C LEU A 23 -6.72 9.86 3.90
N HIS A 24 -6.12 9.09 3.00
CA HIS A 24 -6.14 9.31 1.55
C HIS A 24 -6.50 8.00 0.85
N TRP A 25 -6.87 8.06 -0.43
CA TRP A 25 -7.39 6.90 -1.14
C TRP A 25 -6.64 6.66 -2.43
N SER A 26 -6.29 5.39 -2.67
CA SER A 26 -5.88 4.91 -3.99
C SER A 26 -7.02 4.11 -4.61
N VAL A 27 -7.30 4.37 -5.88
CA VAL A 27 -8.33 3.68 -6.67
C VAL A 27 -7.69 3.24 -7.98
N THR A 28 -7.86 1.99 -8.37
CA THR A 28 -7.40 1.45 -9.66
C THR A 28 -8.53 0.64 -10.29
N ASP A 29 -8.67 0.72 -11.60
CA ASP A 29 -9.67 -0.07 -12.34
C ASP A 29 -9.03 -1.08 -13.32
N LYS A 30 -9.87 -1.89 -13.99
CA LYS A 30 -9.43 -2.94 -14.91
C LYS A 30 -8.69 -2.43 -16.13
N SER A 31 -8.82 -1.14 -16.47
CA SER A 31 -8.07 -0.54 -17.58
C SER A 31 -6.59 -0.32 -17.22
N GLY A 32 -6.24 -0.43 -15.94
CA GLY A 32 -4.91 -0.12 -15.41
C GLY A 32 -4.72 1.35 -15.05
N ASP A 33 -5.75 2.17 -15.25
CA ASP A 33 -5.80 3.55 -14.76
C ASP A 33 -5.97 3.59 -13.25
N ARG A 34 -5.34 4.59 -12.62
CA ARG A 34 -5.24 4.69 -11.18
C ARG A 34 -5.21 6.14 -10.72
N LEU A 35 -5.77 6.38 -9.54
CA LEU A 35 -5.97 7.69 -8.95
C LEU A 35 -5.62 7.64 -7.46
N VAL A 36 -4.77 8.55 -7.00
CA VAL A 36 -4.61 8.89 -5.59
C VAL A 36 -5.39 10.18 -5.31
N ILE A 37 -6.17 10.19 -4.24
CA ILE A 37 -6.98 11.32 -3.77
C ILE A 37 -6.52 11.69 -2.36
N GLU A 38 -5.98 12.89 -2.20
CA GLU A 38 -5.50 13.42 -0.92
C GLU A 38 -6.25 14.70 -0.53
N MET A 39 -6.38 14.93 0.76
CA MET A 39 -6.84 16.19 1.32
C MET A 39 -5.70 16.86 2.07
N ASP A 40 -5.20 17.96 1.51
CA ASP A 40 -4.17 18.81 2.11
C ASP A 40 -4.78 20.13 2.61
N GLU A 41 -3.97 21.00 3.22
CA GLU A 41 -4.42 22.31 3.72
C GLU A 41 -4.99 23.22 2.62
N ASP A 42 -4.56 23.03 1.36
CA ASP A 42 -5.03 23.78 0.19
C ASP A 42 -6.23 23.13 -0.53
N GLY A 43 -6.67 21.96 -0.08
CA GLY A 43 -7.88 21.27 -0.55
C GLY A 43 -7.63 19.86 -1.09
N ILE A 44 -8.55 19.40 -1.96
CA ILE A 44 -8.44 18.08 -2.59
C ILE A 44 -7.38 18.12 -3.68
N ASN A 45 -6.35 17.29 -3.54
CA ASN A 45 -5.36 17.01 -4.56
C ASN A 45 -5.60 15.62 -5.17
N THR A 46 -5.34 15.49 -6.47
CA THR A 46 -5.48 14.22 -7.19
C THR A 46 -4.27 13.95 -8.06
N TYR A 47 -3.80 12.71 -8.05
CA TYR A 47 -2.65 12.23 -8.82
C TYR A 47 -3.09 11.01 -9.63
N ARG A 48 -2.69 10.90 -10.89
CA ARG A 48 -3.22 9.87 -11.80
C ARG A 48 -2.09 9.20 -12.60
N GLY A 49 -2.30 7.96 -13.01
CA GLY A 49 -1.34 7.23 -13.85
C GLY A 49 -0.07 6.87 -13.08
N GLU A 50 1.10 7.19 -13.62
CA GLU A 50 2.39 6.86 -12.99
C GLU A 50 2.60 7.58 -11.65
N ASP A 51 2.14 8.83 -11.54
CA ASP A 51 2.14 9.59 -10.28
C ASP A 51 1.22 8.96 -9.21
N ALA A 52 0.45 7.92 -9.52
CA ALA A 52 -0.40 7.19 -8.58
C ALA A 52 -0.08 5.69 -8.52
N MET A 53 1.12 5.29 -8.99
CA MET A 53 1.57 3.89 -8.98
C MET A 53 1.79 3.33 -7.57
N VAL A 54 2.36 4.16 -6.69
CA VAL A 54 2.65 3.82 -5.30
C VAL A 54 2.02 4.89 -4.41
N MET A 55 1.48 4.51 -3.27
CA MET A 55 0.98 5.42 -2.24
C MET A 55 1.39 4.86 -0.88
N THR A 56 1.81 5.73 0.05
CA THR A 56 2.16 5.31 1.41
C THR A 56 1.37 6.08 2.47
N ASN A 57 2.00 6.93 3.28
CA ASN A 57 1.36 7.77 4.30
C ASN A 57 1.94 9.19 4.20
N ASP A 58 1.89 10.00 5.26
CA ASP A 58 2.52 11.32 5.31
C ASP A 58 4.04 11.27 5.04
N PRO A 59 4.66 12.30 4.43
CA PRO A 59 4.06 13.56 3.98
C PRO A 59 3.20 13.39 2.71
N SER A 60 2.59 14.47 2.22
CA SER A 60 1.72 14.43 1.03
C SER A 60 2.42 13.83 -0.20
N MET A 61 1.62 13.24 -1.09
CA MET A 61 2.10 12.61 -2.31
C MET A 61 2.93 13.56 -3.18
N LYS A 62 2.60 14.86 -3.19
CA LYS A 62 3.42 15.89 -3.85
C LYS A 62 4.88 15.85 -3.37
N ILE A 63 5.10 15.84 -2.06
CA ILE A 63 6.45 15.82 -1.48
C ILE A 63 7.14 14.50 -1.81
N GLN A 64 6.42 13.38 -1.71
CA GLN A 64 6.99 12.06 -2.03
C GLN A 64 7.40 11.95 -3.50
N LEU A 65 6.60 12.51 -4.43
CA LEU A 65 6.92 12.57 -5.86
C LEU A 65 8.09 13.50 -6.16
N GLU A 66 8.20 14.64 -5.47
CA GLU A 66 9.36 15.54 -5.58
C GLU A 66 10.64 14.80 -5.18
N GLN A 67 10.61 14.06 -4.07
CA GLN A 67 11.73 13.26 -3.60
C GLN A 67 12.07 12.08 -4.51
N LEU A 68 11.07 11.38 -5.07
CA LEU A 68 11.29 10.30 -6.03
C LEU A 68 12.07 10.78 -7.25
N LYS A 69 11.74 11.97 -7.77
CA LYS A 69 12.43 12.56 -8.93
C LYS A 69 13.92 12.79 -8.70
N GLU A 70 14.35 12.94 -7.45
CA GLU A 70 15.76 13.13 -7.11
C GLU A 70 16.58 11.83 -7.29
N VAL A 71 15.95 10.67 -7.12
CA VAL A 71 16.64 9.37 -7.08
C VAL A 71 16.27 8.42 -8.23
N GLU A 72 15.07 8.55 -8.80
CA GLU A 72 14.54 7.70 -9.88
C GLU A 72 15.50 7.57 -11.10
N PRO A 73 16.21 8.63 -11.55
CA PRO A 73 17.15 8.50 -12.67
C PRO A 73 18.26 7.46 -12.43
N HIS A 74 18.54 7.12 -11.18
CA HIS A 74 19.55 6.13 -10.81
C HIS A 74 19.04 4.68 -10.79
N PHE A 75 17.73 4.46 -10.92
CA PHE A 75 17.14 3.12 -10.80
C PHE A 75 17.52 2.23 -12.00
N LYS A 76 17.58 2.79 -13.20
CA LYS A 76 17.81 2.02 -14.43
C LYS A 76 19.12 1.22 -14.42
N ASP A 77 20.20 1.82 -13.93
CA ASP A 77 21.53 1.21 -13.89
C ASP A 77 21.88 0.72 -12.48
N ALA A 78 20.86 0.49 -11.65
CA ALA A 78 21.05 0.13 -10.26
C ALA A 78 21.72 -1.23 -10.09
N THR A 79 22.50 -1.34 -9.02
CA THR A 79 23.13 -2.56 -8.56
C THR A 79 22.68 -2.82 -7.12
N ARG A 80 23.09 -3.95 -6.54
CA ARG A 80 22.85 -4.23 -5.11
C ARG A 80 23.41 -3.15 -4.17
N ASP A 81 24.37 -2.36 -4.64
CA ASP A 81 25.09 -1.33 -3.87
C ASP A 81 24.55 0.09 -4.16
N THR A 82 23.50 0.23 -4.98
CA THR A 82 22.89 1.52 -5.32
C THR A 82 22.08 2.06 -4.14
N ASP A 83 22.37 3.30 -3.74
CA ASP A 83 21.53 4.07 -2.84
C ASP A 83 20.32 4.62 -3.62
N TYR A 84 19.13 4.14 -3.26
CA TYR A 84 17.86 4.59 -3.85
C TYR A 84 17.08 5.54 -2.92
N GLY A 85 17.74 6.09 -1.89
CA GLY A 85 17.20 7.11 -0.97
C GLY A 85 16.46 6.58 0.25
N SER A 86 16.30 5.26 0.38
CA SER A 86 15.69 4.65 1.57
C SER A 86 16.71 4.49 2.69
N ILE A 87 16.30 4.83 3.92
CA ILE A 87 17.12 4.58 5.13
C ILE A 87 16.87 3.19 5.73
N GLY A 88 16.11 2.33 5.05
CA GLY A 88 15.87 0.95 5.46
C GLY A 88 14.97 0.79 6.70
N ASN A 89 14.23 1.83 7.08
CA ASN A 89 13.33 1.82 8.24
C ASN A 89 11.86 1.99 7.80
N GLY A 90 10.90 1.70 8.69
CA GLY A 90 9.46 1.69 8.42
C GLY A 90 8.80 3.05 8.17
N ASN A 91 9.57 4.14 8.06
CA ASN A 91 9.01 5.45 7.76
C ASN A 91 8.42 5.49 6.34
N SER A 92 7.40 6.33 6.16
CA SER A 92 6.63 6.45 4.92
C SER A 92 7.49 6.71 3.68
N HIS A 93 8.38 7.69 3.74
CA HIS A 93 9.28 8.04 2.64
C HIS A 93 10.18 6.87 2.18
N SER A 94 10.81 6.17 3.13
CA SER A 94 11.63 5.00 2.83
C SER A 94 10.83 3.87 2.20
N ARG A 95 9.59 3.64 2.65
CA ARG A 95 8.69 2.64 2.06
C ARG A 95 8.23 3.05 0.66
N PHE A 96 8.01 4.33 0.42
CA PHE A 96 7.62 4.87 -0.88
C PHE A 96 8.71 4.69 -1.93
N LEU A 97 9.95 5.09 -1.59
CA LEU A 97 11.10 4.90 -2.47
C LEU A 97 11.41 3.42 -2.69
N HIS A 98 11.29 2.58 -1.67
CA HIS A 98 11.43 1.13 -1.78
C HIS A 98 10.45 0.53 -2.79
N ALA A 99 9.16 0.84 -2.64
CA ALA A 99 8.15 0.30 -3.53
C ALA A 99 8.35 0.80 -4.98
N ASN A 100 8.64 2.09 -5.19
CA ASN A 100 8.91 2.61 -6.53
C ASN A 100 10.17 1.98 -7.17
N TYR A 101 11.24 1.85 -6.38
CA TYR A 101 12.48 1.22 -6.83
C TYR A 101 12.24 -0.21 -7.32
N PHE A 102 11.68 -1.08 -6.47
CA PHE A 102 11.45 -2.48 -6.85
C PHE A 102 10.36 -2.64 -7.92
N MET A 103 9.33 -1.79 -7.92
CA MET A 103 8.34 -1.76 -9.00
C MET A 103 8.98 -1.47 -10.36
N SER A 104 9.92 -0.52 -10.42
CA SER A 104 10.58 -0.11 -11.67
C SER A 104 11.41 -1.24 -12.33
N HIS A 105 11.76 -2.26 -11.55
CA HIS A 105 12.51 -3.43 -12.01
C HIS A 105 11.64 -4.64 -12.38
N LEU A 106 10.33 -4.58 -12.13
CA LEU A 106 9.45 -5.69 -12.49
C LEU A 106 9.28 -5.79 -14.01
N GLU A 107 9.62 -6.95 -14.56
CA GLU A 107 9.33 -7.27 -15.95
C GLU A 107 7.86 -7.69 -16.12
N GLN A 108 7.37 -7.63 -17.37
CA GLN A 108 6.04 -8.12 -17.72
C GLN A 108 5.80 -9.55 -17.20
N PRO A 109 4.63 -9.83 -16.60
CA PRO A 109 4.36 -11.14 -16.04
C PRO A 109 4.02 -12.17 -17.13
N THR A 110 4.37 -13.43 -16.88
CA THR A 110 4.06 -14.54 -17.81
C THR A 110 2.65 -15.10 -17.65
N SER A 111 1.98 -14.75 -16.55
CA SER A 111 0.62 -15.16 -16.21
C SER A 111 0.05 -14.23 -15.13
N ILE A 112 -1.26 -14.28 -14.88
CA ILE A 112 -1.90 -13.52 -13.79
C ILE A 112 -1.26 -13.86 -12.45
N THR A 113 -1.09 -15.15 -12.14
CA THR A 113 -0.42 -15.61 -10.91
C THR A 113 1.01 -15.09 -10.82
N ASN A 114 1.78 -15.09 -11.92
CA ASN A 114 3.13 -14.53 -11.92
C ASN A 114 3.11 -13.02 -11.65
N GLY A 115 2.15 -12.27 -12.20
CA GLY A 115 1.98 -10.84 -11.94
C GLY A 115 1.62 -10.56 -10.49
N MET A 116 0.64 -11.28 -9.94
CA MET A 116 0.28 -11.15 -8.53
C MET A 116 1.46 -11.49 -7.61
N MET A 117 2.22 -12.56 -7.90
CA MET A 117 3.40 -12.91 -7.12
C MET A 117 4.49 -11.83 -7.21
N LYS A 118 4.79 -11.31 -8.41
CA LYS A 118 5.76 -10.21 -8.57
C LYS A 118 5.34 -8.99 -7.73
N LEU A 119 4.07 -8.58 -7.82
CA LEU A 119 3.54 -7.44 -7.08
C LEU A 119 3.55 -7.65 -5.55
N SER A 120 3.27 -8.86 -5.06
CA SER A 120 3.25 -9.14 -3.61
C SER A 120 4.62 -8.98 -2.93
N THR A 121 5.70 -9.01 -3.72
CA THR A 121 7.08 -8.82 -3.22
C THR A 121 7.55 -7.37 -3.15
N VAL A 122 6.79 -6.42 -3.70
CA VAL A 122 7.21 -5.01 -3.80
C VAL A 122 6.96 -4.19 -2.53
N PRO A 123 5.80 -4.30 -1.85
CA PRO A 123 5.56 -3.50 -0.65
C PRO A 123 6.57 -3.82 0.47
N PHE A 124 7.10 -2.77 1.09
CA PHE A 124 7.95 -2.91 2.27
C PHE A 124 7.15 -3.51 3.44
N ARG A 125 7.57 -4.67 3.95
CA ARG A 125 6.99 -5.30 5.13
C ARG A 125 7.67 -4.78 6.40
N VAL A 126 6.94 -4.07 7.23
CA VAL A 126 7.43 -3.60 8.53
C VAL A 126 7.41 -4.78 9.52
N PRO A 127 8.55 -5.16 10.12
CA PRO A 127 8.61 -6.27 11.09
C PRO A 127 7.71 -6.04 12.30
N VAL A 128 7.25 -7.14 12.91
CA VAL A 128 6.63 -7.11 14.24
C VAL A 128 7.65 -6.52 15.24
N ASP A 129 7.16 -5.72 16.17
CA ASP A 129 7.95 -4.97 17.16
C ASP A 129 8.86 -3.87 16.59
N ALA A 130 8.72 -3.50 15.31
CA ALA A 130 9.47 -2.37 14.76
C ALA A 130 9.09 -1.06 15.46
N PRO A 131 10.06 -0.18 15.75
CA PRO A 131 9.79 1.11 16.38
C PRO A 131 8.99 2.01 15.43
N TYR A 132 7.99 2.69 15.97
CA TYR A 132 7.12 3.57 15.20
C TYR A 132 7.19 5.02 15.65
N LYS A 133 6.36 5.41 16.62
CA LYS A 133 6.22 6.79 17.08
C LYS A 133 5.96 6.84 18.57
N ASP A 134 6.51 7.84 19.23
CA ASP A 134 6.15 8.18 20.60
C ASP A 134 4.93 9.11 20.59
N PHE A 135 3.83 8.64 21.18
CA PHE A 135 2.59 9.40 21.33
C PHE A 135 2.48 10.08 22.71
N GLY A 136 3.60 10.27 23.41
CA GLY A 136 3.66 10.85 24.76
C GLY A 136 3.74 9.82 25.89
N HIS A 137 3.88 8.54 25.55
CA HIS A 137 3.90 7.41 26.50
C HIS A 137 5.06 6.44 26.24
N GLY A 138 6.06 6.86 25.46
CA GLY A 138 7.15 6.03 25.00
C GLY A 138 6.95 5.53 23.57
N MET A 139 8.01 4.95 23.00
CA MET A 139 7.99 4.44 21.63
C MET A 139 6.98 3.31 21.47
N SER A 140 6.03 3.47 20.56
CA SER A 140 5.11 2.40 20.16
C SER A 140 5.75 1.46 19.14
N GLY A 141 5.22 0.24 19.07
CA GLY A 141 5.49 -0.71 17.99
C GLY A 141 4.50 -0.54 16.84
N TYR A 142 4.92 -0.93 15.64
CA TYR A 142 4.06 -1.03 14.46
C TYR A 142 4.50 -2.22 13.63
N ALA A 143 3.55 -2.88 12.96
CA ALA A 143 3.81 -4.05 12.14
C ALA A 143 2.94 -4.03 10.88
N THR A 144 3.42 -4.67 9.82
CA THR A 144 2.54 -5.06 8.72
C THR A 144 1.73 -6.28 9.14
N GLU A 145 0.45 -6.09 9.46
CA GLU A 145 -0.43 -7.17 9.91
C GLU A 145 -0.91 -8.09 8.77
N TYR A 146 -1.18 -7.50 7.60
CA TYR A 146 -1.62 -8.24 6.42
C TYR A 146 -1.15 -7.60 5.11
N THR A 147 -1.13 -8.41 4.05
CA THR A 147 -0.94 -7.97 2.67
C THR A 147 -2.03 -8.55 1.78
N ILE A 148 -2.45 -7.76 0.78
CA ILE A 148 -3.43 -8.19 -0.21
C ILE A 148 -2.83 -7.98 -1.60
N THR A 149 -2.96 -8.96 -2.46
CA THR A 149 -2.71 -8.80 -3.89
C THR A 149 -3.88 -9.35 -4.68
N GLN A 150 -4.33 -8.60 -5.68
CA GLN A 150 -5.55 -8.90 -6.41
C GLN A 150 -5.38 -8.66 -7.91
N SER A 151 -5.94 -9.56 -8.70
CA SER A 151 -6.18 -9.37 -10.14
C SER A 151 -7.53 -8.70 -10.33
N LEU A 152 -7.55 -7.48 -10.88
CA LEU A 152 -8.80 -6.82 -11.28
C LEU A 152 -9.39 -7.44 -12.56
N GLU A 153 -8.62 -8.20 -13.34
CA GLU A 153 -9.18 -8.90 -14.51
C GLU A 153 -10.08 -10.06 -14.07
N THR A 154 -9.52 -10.97 -13.27
CA THR A 154 -10.13 -12.25 -12.91
C THR A 154 -10.78 -12.27 -11.54
N GLY A 155 -10.43 -11.36 -10.64
CA GLY A 155 -10.88 -11.36 -9.25
C GLY A 155 -10.04 -12.24 -8.33
N ASP A 156 -9.02 -12.95 -8.85
CA ASP A 156 -8.11 -13.74 -8.03
C ASP A 156 -7.46 -12.85 -6.98
N THR A 157 -7.56 -13.27 -5.72
CA THR A 157 -7.09 -12.50 -4.56
C THR A 157 -6.28 -13.40 -3.64
N VAL A 158 -5.12 -12.91 -3.23
CA VAL A 158 -4.27 -13.50 -2.19
C VAL A 158 -4.27 -12.55 -1.01
N PHE A 159 -4.67 -13.05 0.16
CA PHE A 159 -4.64 -12.36 1.44
C PHE A 159 -3.67 -13.10 2.37
N GLU A 160 -2.61 -12.45 2.81
CA GLU A 160 -1.67 -12.97 3.81
C GLU A 160 -1.90 -12.22 5.12
N TYR A 161 -2.10 -12.94 6.23
CA TYR A 161 -2.27 -12.39 7.57
C TYR A 161 -1.22 -12.97 8.51
N ASN A 162 -0.37 -12.10 9.04
CA ASN A 162 0.84 -12.43 9.78
C ASN A 162 0.94 -11.55 11.02
N PHE A 163 0.00 -11.69 11.97
CA PHE A 163 -0.06 -10.87 13.17
C PHE A 163 -0.39 -11.70 14.41
N ASP A 164 0.18 -11.29 15.55
CA ASP A 164 0.20 -12.06 16.80
C ASP A 164 0.65 -13.52 16.56
N GLU A 165 -0.13 -14.50 17.03
CA GLU A 165 0.13 -15.94 16.89
C GLU A 165 -0.39 -16.53 15.57
N ASN A 166 -0.82 -15.68 14.61
CA ASN A 166 -1.45 -16.12 13.38
C ASN A 166 -0.51 -15.97 12.19
N TRP A 167 -0.41 -17.03 11.39
CA TRP A 167 0.36 -17.02 10.15
C TRP A 167 -0.40 -17.76 9.05
N ASN A 168 -1.15 -17.02 8.23
CA ASN A 168 -2.14 -17.59 7.31
C ASN A 168 -2.08 -16.93 5.93
N THR A 169 -2.23 -17.75 4.89
CA THR A 169 -2.43 -17.29 3.51
C THR A 169 -3.75 -17.85 3.00
N VAL A 170 -4.58 -16.99 2.46
CA VAL A 170 -5.89 -17.31 1.90
C VAL A 170 -5.91 -16.89 0.44
N GLN A 171 -6.34 -17.82 -0.42
CA GLN A 171 -6.59 -17.54 -1.82
C GLN A 171 -8.08 -17.71 -2.10
N PHE A 172 -8.69 -16.71 -2.73
CA PHE A 172 -10.10 -16.71 -3.08
C PHE A 172 -10.33 -15.83 -4.31
N ASN A 173 -11.48 -15.99 -4.95
CA ASN A 173 -11.90 -15.10 -6.02
C ASN A 173 -12.89 -14.08 -5.45
N VAL A 174 -12.54 -12.79 -5.47
CA VAL A 174 -13.40 -11.74 -4.89
C VAL A 174 -14.72 -11.58 -5.64
N TYR A 175 -14.73 -11.84 -6.96
CA TYR A 175 -15.95 -11.74 -7.76
C TYR A 175 -16.94 -12.85 -7.45
N ASP A 176 -16.44 -14.03 -7.09
CA ASP A 176 -17.31 -15.10 -6.58
C ASP A 176 -17.94 -14.74 -5.23
N MET A 177 -17.36 -13.82 -4.46
CA MET A 177 -17.88 -13.39 -3.16
C MET A 177 -18.83 -12.19 -3.25
N MET A 178 -18.78 -11.41 -4.34
CA MET A 178 -19.59 -10.20 -4.46
C MET A 178 -21.09 -10.50 -4.29
N GLY A 179 -21.73 -9.79 -3.37
CA GLY A 179 -23.15 -9.97 -3.05
C GLY A 179 -23.47 -11.23 -2.23
N LYS A 180 -22.46 -11.90 -1.66
CA LYS A 180 -22.63 -13.08 -0.80
C LYS A 180 -22.03 -12.83 0.59
N ASP A 181 -22.52 -13.59 1.57
CA ASP A 181 -21.89 -13.67 2.88
C ASP A 181 -20.68 -14.60 2.81
N PHE A 182 -19.52 -14.09 3.20
CA PHE A 182 -18.28 -14.87 3.33
C PHE A 182 -17.73 -14.71 4.74
N ARG A 183 -17.40 -15.83 5.39
CA ARG A 183 -16.78 -15.86 6.71
C ARG A 183 -15.66 -16.88 6.71
N MET A 184 -14.45 -16.43 7.02
CA MET A 184 -13.28 -17.28 7.11
C MET A 184 -12.49 -16.90 8.37
N PRO A 185 -12.19 -17.86 9.26
CA PRO A 185 -11.48 -17.55 10.47
C PRO A 185 -9.99 -17.32 10.14
N LEU A 186 -9.44 -16.20 10.62
CA LEU A 186 -8.07 -15.76 10.32
C LEU A 186 -7.01 -16.42 11.20
N ASP A 187 -7.42 -17.28 12.12
CA ASP A 187 -6.58 -18.07 13.03
C ASP A 187 -6.31 -19.50 12.54
N LYS A 188 -6.77 -19.83 11.32
CA LYS A 188 -6.60 -21.15 10.72
C LYS A 188 -5.90 -21.04 9.38
N SER A 189 -4.98 -21.99 9.14
CA SER A 189 -4.27 -22.08 7.86
C SER A 189 -5.12 -22.86 6.85
N TYR A 190 -5.33 -22.25 5.70
CA TYR A 190 -6.07 -22.83 4.59
C TYR A 190 -5.16 -22.92 3.37
N MET A 191 -4.11 -23.72 3.50
CA MET A 191 -3.24 -24.03 2.37
C MET A 191 -4.03 -24.85 1.33
N ALA A 192 -4.14 -24.33 0.11
CA ALA A 192 -4.56 -25.12 -1.04
C ALA A 192 -3.51 -26.23 -1.27
N LYS A 193 -3.98 -27.48 -1.42
CA LYS A 193 -3.13 -28.58 -1.88
C LYS A 193 -2.62 -28.25 -3.28
N PHE A 194 -1.30 -28.29 -3.46
CA PHE A 194 -0.61 -28.20 -4.75
C PHE A 194 -1.13 -29.23 -5.76
#